data_AF-A0A0F3N3S7-F1
#
_entry.id   AF-A0A0F3N3S7-F1
#
_cell.length_a   1.000
_cell.length_b   1.000
_cell.length_c   1.000
_cell.angle_alpha   90.00
_cell.angle_beta   90.00
_cell.angle_gamma   90.00
#
_symmetry.space_group_name_H-M   'P 1'
#
loop_
_entity.id
_entity.type
_entity.pdbx_description
1 polymer ?
#
loop_
_entity_poly.entity_id
_entity_poly.type
_entity_poly.pdbx_seq_one_letter_code
_entity_poly.pdbx_strand_id
1 'polypeptide(L)' 'MHNTAHILAMEIAKVTDKMLKADILTKAKWTKSQTFLSRKQHKNNIKGSIKFNTKYNIVSKKILLVDDALL' A
#
# COMPACT_ATOMS: atom_id res chain seq x y z
N MET A 1 -11.76 -3.53 -12.53
CA MET A 1 -11.61 -2.39 -11.61
C MET A 1 -10.14 -2.01 -11.62
N HIS A 2 -9.80 -0.84 -12.14
CA HIS A 2 -8.39 -0.42 -12.24
C HIS A 2 -7.86 -0.07 -10.86
N ASN A 3 -6.65 -0.52 -10.54
CA ASN A 3 -5.95 -0.08 -9.33
C ASN A 3 -5.33 1.29 -9.63
N THR A 4 -6.03 2.36 -9.27
CA THR A 4 -5.61 3.74 -9.53
C THR A 4 -4.25 4.05 -8.90
N ALA A 5 -3.99 3.55 -7.70
CA ALA A 5 -2.70 3.73 -7.02
C ALA A 5 -1.55 3.09 -7.82
N HIS A 6 -1.79 1.93 -8.44
CA HIS A 6 -0.81 1.29 -9.30
C HIS A 6 -0.51 2.09 -10.57
N ILE A 7 -1.55 2.66 -11.21
CA ILE A 7 -1.40 3.52 -12.39
C ILE A 7 -0.57 4.76 -12.03
N LEU A 8 -0.89 5.42 -10.91
CA LEU A 8 -0.14 6.56 -10.41
C LEU A 8 1.33 6.19 -10.13
N ALA A 9 1.57 5.07 -9.45
CA ALA A 9 2.91 4.61 -9.13
C ALA A 9 3.73 4.29 -10.40
N MET A 10 3.08 3.76 -11.43
CA MET A 10 3.70 3.48 -12.73
C MET A 10 4.15 4.76 -13.44
N GLU A 11 3.30 5.79 -13.49
CA GLU A 11 3.69 7.06 -14.11
C GLU A 11 4.77 7.78 -13.30
N ILE A 12 4.69 7.78 -11.96
CA ILE A 12 5.74 8.33 -11.10
C ILE A 12 7.07 7.61 -11.34
N ALA A 13 7.07 6.28 -11.41
CA ALA A 13 8.26 5.48 -11.66
C ALA A 13 8.90 5.81 -13.01
N LYS A 14 8.10 6.00 -14.06
CA LYS A 14 8.56 6.41 -15.40
C LYS A 14 9.23 7.79 -15.37
N VAL A 15 8.58 8.81 -14.81
CA VAL A 15 9.11 10.18 -14.83
C VAL A 15 10.32 10.39 -13.91
N THR A 16 10.47 9.55 -12.89
CA THR A 16 11.59 9.64 -11.93
C THR A 16 12.73 8.66 -12.20
N ASP A 17 12.58 7.81 -13.22
CA ASP A 17 13.48 6.69 -13.51
C ASP A 17 13.76 5.85 -12.25
N LYS A 18 12.68 5.43 -11.57
CA LYS A 18 12.74 4.61 -10.36
C LYS A 18 12.06 3.27 -10.59
N MET A 19 12.56 2.28 -9.87
CA MET A 19 12.01 0.93 -9.91
C MET A 19 10.63 0.87 -9.23
N LEU A 20 9.61 0.42 -9.95
CA LEU A 20 8.31 0.09 -9.39
C LEU A 20 8.29 -1.37 -8.90
N LYS A 21 7.80 -1.59 -7.67
CA LYS A 21 7.48 -2.90 -7.12
C LYS A 21 6.10 -2.88 -6.45
N ALA A 22 5.12 -3.47 -7.13
CA ALA A 22 3.72 -3.42 -6.71
C ALA A 22 3.39 -4.41 -5.56
N ASP A 23 4.24 -5.39 -5.31
CA ASP A 23 4.03 -6.50 -4.39
C ASP A 23 4.93 -6.43 -3.14
N ILE A 24 5.50 -5.26 -2.82
CA ILE A 24 6.23 -5.03 -1.55
C ILE A 24 5.29 -5.14 -0.36
N LEU A 25 4.08 -4.59 -0.47
CA LEU A 25 3.03 -4.68 0.54
C LEU A 25 1.98 -5.69 0.08
N THR A 26 1.66 -6.63 0.95
CA THR A 26 0.66 -7.68 0.68
C THR A 26 -0.42 -7.66 1.75
N LYS A 27 -1.65 -8.00 1.35
CA LYS A 27 -2.79 -8.07 2.27
C LYS A 27 -2.75 -9.39 3.03
N ALA A 28 -2.61 -9.33 4.34
CA ALA A 28 -2.50 -10.49 5.22
C ALA A 28 -3.83 -10.92 5.85
N LYS A 29 -4.80 -10.01 5.94
CA LYS A 29 -6.18 -10.32 6.35
C LYS A 29 -7.17 -9.41 5.65
N TRP A 30 -8.39 -9.90 5.50
CA TRP A 30 -9.51 -9.06 5.07
C TRP A 30 -9.87 -8.03 6.14
N THR A 31 -10.23 -6.84 5.68
CA THR A 31 -10.60 -5.69 6.51
C THR A 31 -12.03 -5.29 6.18
N LYS A 32 -12.77 -4.82 7.18
CA LYS A 32 -14.09 -4.22 6.97
C LYS A 32 -13.95 -2.88 6.25
N SER A 33 -15.02 -2.45 5.55
CA SER A 33 -15.08 -1.09 4.99
C SER A 33 -14.87 -0.05 6.09
N GLN A 34 -14.08 0.97 5.77
CA GLN A 34 -13.65 2.00 6.72
C GLN A 34 -14.72 3.06 6.96
N THR A 35 -15.63 3.26 6.01
CA THR A 35 -16.65 4.33 5.98
C THR A 35 -17.54 4.38 7.23
N PHE A 36 -17.77 3.23 7.86
CA PHE A 36 -18.67 3.10 9.02
C PHE A 36 -17.93 2.84 10.33
N LEU A 37 -16.61 2.92 10.36
CA LEU A 37 -15.81 2.64 11.54
C LEU A 37 -15.38 3.93 12.23
N SER A 38 -15.52 3.97 13.56
CA SER A 38 -14.83 4.97 14.37
C SER A 38 -13.31 4.84 14.25
N ARG A 39 -12.55 5.90 14.56
CA ARG A 39 -11.07 5.88 14.53
C ARG A 39 -10.45 4.71 15.31
N LYS A 40 -11.00 4.37 16.48
CA LYS A 40 -10.53 3.24 17.30
C LYS A 40 -10.78 1.90 16.60
N GLN A 41 -11.97 1.72 16.03
CA GLN A 41 -12.31 0.50 15.29
C GLN A 41 -11.50 0.37 14.00
N HIS A 42 -11.28 1.48 13.29
CA HIS A 42 -10.45 1.55 12.09
C HIS A 42 -9.02 1.10 12.38
N LYS A 43 -8.38 1.65 13.42
CA LYS A 43 -7.03 1.26 13.85
C LYS A 43 -6.94 -0.24 14.15
N ASN A 44 -7.94 -0.80 14.84
CA ASN A 44 -7.99 -2.23 15.14
C ASN A 44 -8.25 -3.09 13.89
N ASN A 45 -9.11 -2.62 12.98
CA ASN A 45 -9.42 -3.28 11.72
C ASN A 45 -8.16 -3.40 10.84
N ILE A 46 -7.38 -2.32 10.71
CA ILE A 46 -6.17 -2.29 9.87
C ILE A 46 -4.97 -2.97 10.54
N LYS A 47 -4.91 -3.05 11.88
CA LYS A 47 -3.77 -3.64 12.59
C LYS A 47 -3.42 -5.05 12.07
N GLY A 48 -2.23 -5.21 11.51
CA GLY A 48 -1.75 -6.49 10.96
C GLY A 48 -2.40 -6.91 9.63
N SER A 49 -3.16 -6.03 8.97
CA SER A 49 -3.79 -6.31 7.66
C SER A 49 -2.84 -6.23 6.48
N ILE A 50 -1.70 -5.56 6.64
CA ILE A 50 -0.67 -5.42 5.62
C ILE A 50 0.63 -6.02 6.17
N LYS A 51 1.33 -6.76 5.31
CA LYS A 51 2.66 -7.34 5.60
C LYS A 51 3.63 -7.01 4.46
N PHE A 52 4.92 -6.95 4.80
CA PHE A 52 5.98 -6.86 3.81
C PHE A 52 6.20 -8.21 3.14
N ASN A 53 6.40 -8.19 1.84
CA ASN A 53 6.81 -9.35 1.07
C ASN A 53 8.33 -9.57 1.24
N THR A 54 8.69 -10.66 1.93
CA THR A 54 10.08 -10.99 2.30
C THR A 54 10.95 -11.39 1.11
N LYS A 55 10.37 -11.58 -0.08
CA LYS A 55 11.12 -11.76 -1.33
C LYS A 55 12.02 -10.57 -1.64
N TYR A 56 11.67 -9.38 -1.17
CA TYR A 56 12.42 -8.15 -1.42
C TYR A 56 13.20 -7.72 -0.17
N ASN A 57 14.50 -7.53 -0.34
CA ASN A 57 15.32 -6.88 0.69
C ASN A 57 15.17 -5.36 0.59
N ILE A 58 14.35 -4.79 1.48
CA ILE A 58 14.06 -3.35 1.53
C ILE A 58 14.84 -2.62 2.63
N VAL A 59 15.74 -3.31 3.34
CA VAL A 59 16.56 -2.71 4.39
C VAL A 59 17.41 -1.58 3.81
N SER A 60 17.42 -0.44 4.50
CA SER A 60 18.16 0.77 4.11
C SER A 60 17.78 1.36 2.74
N LYS A 61 16.60 1.03 2.21
CA LYS A 61 16.06 1.65 0.98
C LYS A 61 15.16 2.84 1.32
N LYS A 62 15.24 3.89 0.52
CA LYS A 62 14.24 4.96 0.50
C LYS A 62 13.10 4.52 -0.40
N ILE A 63 11.90 4.37 0.16
CA ILE A 63 10.73 3.82 -0.53
C ILE A 63 9.67 4.90 -0.60
N LEU A 64 9.10 5.10 -1.79
CA LEU A 64 7.90 5.89 -2.00
C LEU A 64 6.70 4.96 -2.01
N LEU A 65 5.76 5.16 -1.08
CA LEU A 65 4.46 4.50 -1.10
C LEU A 65 3.45 5.40 -1.81
N VAL A 66 2.59 4.80 -2.63
CA VAL A 66 1.58 5.50 -3.42
C VAL A 66 0.23 4.88 -3.11
N ASP A 67 -0.76 5.73 -2.84
CA ASP A 67 -2.14 5.35 -2.51
C ASP A 67 -3.09 6.29 -3.27
N ASP A 68 -4.29 5.82 -3.64
CA ASP A 68 -5.25 6.59 -4.44
C ASP A 68 -6.27 7.37 -3.62
N ALA A 69 -6.48 7.01 -2.35
CA ALA A 69 -7.32 7.78 -1.44
C ALA A 69 -6.86 7.66 0.02
N LEU A 70 -6.83 8.79 0.72
CA LEU A 70 -6.74 8.84 2.18
C LEU A 70 -8.17 8.87 2.74
N LEU A 71 -8.70 7.72 3.15
CA LEU A 71 -10.02 7.61 3.83
C LEU A 71 -9.85 7.23 5.31
#